data_AF-A0A7R9L4J9-F1
#
_entry.id   AF-A0A7R9L4J9-F1
#
_cell.length_a   1.000
_cell.length_b   1.000
_cell.length_c   1.000
_cell.angle_alpha   90.00
_cell.angle_beta   90.00
_cell.angle_gamma   90.00
#
_symmetry.space_group_name_H-M   'P 1'
#
loop_
_entity.id
_entity.type
_entity.pdbx_description
1 polymer ?
#
loop_
_entity_poly.entity_id
_entity_poly.type
_entity_poly.pdbx_seq_one_letter_code
_entity_poly.pdbx_strand_id
1 'polypeptide(L)'
;MTVTGSNSGIGESTVLLFSELGAKVVVTGRDADKNQVVANKCQQISPNNYKPLTVVADLSKEHDGNKLMDAVIEHYGQLDVLVNNAGKGGGRPDETLQELDQYYNINLRSVYQLCLKAKPLLEKTKGSIVNISSINGLKPFPNVSYCLSKAGLDMLTRCLAMNWGPIGIRVNGLNPGQVDTPIWHESTTMTSQQIHDMWKAVDMKYPVRRRGYPEDIAKAIAFLASKDSGFITVVLVTGSSSGIGETTALLFAKLGAKVVVTGRDANRVDDVANQCYQISPNKFTVLKFVGDLGEDESVDALMDLIVKTYNQLDVVVNNAGRGIDRNETLMKSFDDLHRVNLRSIYRICLKAQPLLEISKGVVINNSSICGLKPFPEMLAYCTSKA
;
A
#
# COMPACT_ATOMS: atom_id res chain seq x y z
N MET A 1 0.33 -10.59 -18.67
CA MET A 1 -0.43 -10.14 -17.48
C MET A 1 -1.87 -10.55 -17.59
N THR A 2 -2.48 -11.01 -16.51
CA THR A 2 -3.90 -11.37 -16.46
C THR A 2 -4.62 -10.51 -15.43
N VAL A 3 -5.71 -9.85 -15.83
CA VAL A 3 -6.58 -9.08 -14.94
C VAL A 3 -7.96 -9.73 -14.97
N THR A 4 -8.46 -10.21 -13.84
CA THR A 4 -9.80 -10.81 -13.81
C THR A 4 -10.89 -9.73 -13.83
N GLY A 5 -11.99 -9.97 -14.54
CA GLY A 5 -13.08 -8.99 -14.66
C GLY A 5 -12.61 -7.70 -15.35
N SER A 6 -11.83 -7.84 -16.42
CA SER A 6 -11.19 -6.72 -17.13
C SER A 6 -12.02 -6.13 -18.25
N ASN A 7 -13.31 -6.46 -18.32
CA ASN A 7 -14.23 -5.96 -19.34
C ASN A 7 -15.10 -4.80 -18.86
N SER A 8 -14.83 -4.27 -17.66
CA SER A 8 -15.44 -3.06 -17.12
C SER A 8 -14.64 -2.45 -15.96
N GLY A 9 -14.92 -1.19 -15.63
CA GLY A 9 -14.47 -0.51 -14.41
C GLY A 9 -12.96 -0.56 -14.19
N ILE A 10 -12.53 -0.85 -12.96
CA ILE A 10 -11.11 -0.93 -12.57
C ILE A 10 -10.34 -1.90 -13.48
N GLY A 11 -10.94 -3.03 -13.82
CA GLY A 11 -10.29 -4.06 -14.64
C GLY A 11 -10.03 -3.58 -16.06
N GLU A 12 -11.01 -2.91 -16.69
CA GLU A 12 -10.86 -2.29 -18.02
C GLU A 12 -9.76 -1.23 -18.01
N SER A 13 -9.83 -0.25 -17.10
CA SER A 13 -8.80 0.81 -17.03
C SER A 13 -7.40 0.25 -16.73
N THR A 14 -7.32 -0.87 -16.00
CA THR A 14 -6.03 -1.57 -15.76
C THR A 14 -5.49 -2.18 -17.04
N VAL A 15 -6.26 -2.96 -17.79
CA VAL A 15 -5.74 -3.58 -19.03
C VAL A 15 -5.43 -2.55 -20.11
N LEU A 16 -6.17 -1.43 -20.16
CA LEU A 16 -5.88 -0.32 -21.05
C LEU A 16 -4.52 0.30 -20.71
N LEU A 17 -4.31 0.70 -19.45
CA LEU A 17 -3.04 1.28 -19.00
C LEU A 17 -1.86 0.34 -19.26
N PHE A 18 -1.99 -0.95 -18.96
CA PHE A 18 -0.90 -1.90 -19.21
C PHE A 18 -0.65 -2.14 -20.70
N SER A 19 -1.68 -2.04 -21.55
CA SER A 19 -1.50 -2.11 -22.99
C SER A 19 -0.72 -0.91 -23.52
N GLU A 20 -1.01 0.30 -23.03
CA GLU A 20 -0.23 1.53 -23.33
C GLU A 20 1.23 1.38 -22.90
N LEU A 21 1.49 0.74 -21.76
CA LEU A 21 2.82 0.42 -21.27
C LEU A 21 3.51 -0.73 -22.04
N GLY A 22 2.86 -1.30 -23.07
CA GLY A 22 3.43 -2.34 -23.93
C GLY A 22 3.29 -3.77 -23.39
N ALA A 23 2.52 -4.00 -22.34
CA ALA A 23 2.30 -5.33 -21.80
C ALA A 23 1.37 -6.18 -22.69
N LYS A 24 1.63 -7.49 -22.74
CA LYS A 24 0.68 -8.47 -23.27
C LYS A 24 -0.37 -8.76 -22.20
N VAL A 25 -1.62 -8.37 -22.46
CA VAL A 25 -2.73 -8.51 -21.52
C VAL A 25 -3.69 -9.62 -21.93
N VAL A 26 -4.35 -10.21 -20.93
CA VAL A 26 -5.50 -11.09 -21.10
C VAL A 26 -6.74 -10.33 -20.69
N VAL A 27 -7.72 -10.27 -21.58
CA VAL A 27 -9.03 -9.67 -21.30
C VAL A 27 -10.02 -10.77 -20.96
N THR A 28 -10.62 -10.71 -19.77
CA THR A 28 -11.57 -11.74 -19.33
C THR A 28 -12.75 -11.17 -18.56
N GLY A 29 -13.90 -11.80 -18.77
CA GLY A 29 -15.19 -11.48 -18.17
C GLY A 29 -16.27 -12.40 -18.73
N ARG A 30 -17.48 -12.30 -18.20
CA ARG A 30 -18.62 -13.18 -18.55
C ARG A 30 -19.23 -12.87 -19.93
N ASP A 31 -19.03 -11.65 -20.42
CA ASP A 31 -19.65 -11.13 -21.64
C ASP A 31 -18.59 -11.08 -22.75
N ALA A 32 -18.77 -11.94 -23.76
CA ALA A 32 -17.82 -12.10 -24.87
C ALA A 32 -17.67 -10.82 -25.70
N ASP A 33 -18.77 -10.09 -25.93
CA ASP A 33 -18.78 -8.89 -26.76
C ASP A 33 -18.06 -7.75 -26.05
N LYS A 34 -18.33 -7.55 -24.75
CA LYS A 34 -17.59 -6.58 -23.92
C LYS A 34 -16.09 -6.93 -23.87
N ASN A 35 -15.74 -8.21 -23.74
CA ASN A 35 -14.35 -8.64 -23.77
C ASN A 35 -13.68 -8.25 -25.10
N GLN A 36 -14.36 -8.46 -26.24
CA GLN A 36 -13.82 -8.14 -27.56
C GLN A 36 -13.68 -6.63 -27.78
N VAL A 37 -14.64 -5.83 -27.30
CA VAL A 37 -14.57 -4.36 -27.34
C VAL A 37 -13.33 -3.87 -26.59
N VAL A 38 -13.10 -4.33 -25.35
CA VAL A 38 -11.92 -3.92 -24.57
C VAL A 38 -10.63 -4.42 -25.21
N ALA A 39 -10.61 -5.64 -25.74
CA ALA A 39 -9.44 -6.19 -26.42
C ALA A 39 -9.05 -5.37 -27.67
N ASN A 40 -10.03 -4.90 -28.45
CA ASN A 40 -9.79 -4.04 -29.60
C ASN A 40 -9.17 -2.69 -29.18
N LYS A 41 -9.70 -2.07 -28.11
CA LYS A 41 -9.12 -0.83 -27.54
C LYS A 41 -7.67 -1.05 -27.09
N CYS A 42 -7.42 -2.12 -26.34
CA CYS A 42 -6.08 -2.49 -25.87
C CYS A 42 -5.10 -2.69 -27.04
N GLN A 43 -5.54 -3.35 -28.12
CA GLN A 43 -4.72 -3.53 -29.32
C GLN A 43 -4.37 -2.18 -29.97
N GLN A 44 -5.34 -1.28 -30.11
CA GLN A 44 -5.17 0.03 -30.75
C GLN A 44 -4.17 0.94 -30.01
N ILE A 45 -4.19 0.92 -28.68
CA ILE A 45 -3.31 1.77 -27.86
C ILE A 45 -1.96 1.12 -27.56
N SER A 46 -1.78 -0.17 -27.89
CA SER A 46 -0.52 -0.86 -27.66
C SER A 46 0.57 -0.34 -28.59
N PRO A 47 1.75 0.04 -28.09
CA PRO A 47 2.86 0.52 -28.94
C PRO A 47 3.36 -0.54 -29.92
N ASN A 48 3.09 -1.82 -29.65
CA ASN A 48 3.47 -2.95 -30.51
C ASN A 48 2.26 -3.59 -31.20
N ASN A 49 1.08 -2.95 -31.16
CA ASN A 49 -0.17 -3.48 -31.72
C ASN A 49 -0.49 -4.90 -31.24
N TYR A 50 -0.15 -5.22 -29.98
CA TYR A 50 -0.37 -6.56 -29.42
C TYR A 50 -1.87 -6.83 -29.32
N LYS A 51 -2.33 -7.90 -29.98
CA LYS A 51 -3.69 -8.39 -29.83
C LYS A 51 -3.83 -9.14 -28.50
N PRO A 52 -4.70 -8.68 -27.57
CA PRO A 52 -4.93 -9.40 -26.32
C PRO A 52 -5.56 -10.78 -26.54
N LEU A 53 -5.25 -11.70 -25.65
CA LEU A 53 -6.01 -12.95 -25.53
C LEU A 53 -7.34 -12.64 -24.83
N THR A 54 -8.47 -13.04 -25.43
CA THR A 54 -9.79 -12.92 -24.82
C THR A 54 -10.24 -14.26 -24.26
N VAL A 55 -10.71 -14.29 -23.00
CA VAL A 55 -11.24 -15.51 -22.39
C VAL A 55 -12.56 -15.23 -21.69
N VAL A 56 -13.63 -15.91 -22.13
CA VAL A 56 -14.92 -15.88 -21.43
C VAL A 56 -14.87 -16.84 -20.25
N ALA A 57 -15.03 -16.27 -19.04
CA ALA A 57 -14.99 -17.01 -17.78
C ALA A 57 -15.91 -16.35 -16.73
N ASP A 58 -16.72 -17.19 -16.07
CA ASP A 58 -17.45 -16.85 -14.86
C ASP A 58 -16.71 -17.41 -13.64
N LEU A 59 -15.95 -16.54 -12.96
CA LEU A 59 -15.12 -16.95 -11.83
C LEU A 59 -15.90 -17.36 -10.58
N SER A 60 -17.23 -17.29 -10.58
CA SER A 60 -18.03 -17.98 -9.55
C SER A 60 -18.04 -19.50 -9.75
N LYS A 61 -17.58 -19.98 -10.91
CA LYS A 61 -17.49 -21.40 -11.28
C LYS A 61 -16.03 -21.84 -11.32
N GLU A 62 -15.71 -22.87 -10.56
CA GLU A 62 -14.34 -23.39 -10.45
C GLU A 62 -13.74 -23.81 -11.81
N HIS A 63 -14.55 -24.42 -12.69
CA HIS A 63 -14.11 -24.85 -14.02
C HIS A 63 -13.61 -23.68 -14.89
N ASP A 64 -14.28 -22.53 -14.83
CA ASP A 64 -13.96 -21.37 -15.65
C ASP A 64 -12.65 -20.69 -15.21
N GLY A 65 -12.33 -20.73 -13.90
CA GLY A 65 -11.03 -20.28 -13.39
C GLY A 65 -9.87 -21.14 -13.90
N ASN A 66 -10.06 -22.47 -13.98
CA ASN A 66 -9.08 -23.38 -14.58
C ASN A 66 -8.91 -23.10 -16.08
N LYS A 67 -10.03 -23.01 -16.82
CA LYS A 67 -10.04 -22.68 -18.24
C LYS A 67 -9.29 -21.38 -18.55
N LEU A 68 -9.48 -20.33 -17.73
CA LEU A 68 -8.76 -19.07 -17.87
C LEU A 68 -7.24 -19.27 -17.78
N MET A 69 -6.78 -19.97 -16.75
CA MET A 69 -5.35 -20.18 -16.55
C MET A 69 -4.75 -21.14 -17.58
N ASP A 70 -5.48 -22.18 -17.97
CA ASP A 70 -5.03 -23.12 -18.99
C ASP A 70 -4.87 -22.41 -20.35
N ALA A 71 -5.78 -21.49 -20.71
CA ALA A 71 -5.65 -20.66 -21.90
C ALA A 71 -4.44 -19.69 -21.84
N VAL A 72 -4.14 -19.13 -20.66
CA VAL A 72 -2.94 -18.28 -20.46
C VAL A 72 -1.66 -19.11 -20.67
N ILE A 73 -1.63 -20.33 -20.13
CA ILE A 73 -0.51 -21.26 -20.26
C ILE A 73 -0.31 -21.63 -21.73
N GLU A 74 -1.38 -22.03 -22.42
CA GLU A 74 -1.31 -22.45 -23.82
C GLU A 74 -0.86 -21.30 -24.74
N HIS A 75 -1.39 -20.10 -24.55
CA HIS A 75 -1.14 -18.99 -25.45
C HIS A 75 0.19 -18.27 -25.19
N TYR A 76 0.57 -18.06 -23.92
CA TYR A 76 1.75 -17.27 -23.57
C TYR A 76 2.88 -18.09 -22.93
N GLY A 77 2.58 -19.23 -22.30
CA GLY A 77 3.56 -20.04 -21.56
C GLY A 77 4.23 -19.33 -20.37
N GLN A 78 3.74 -18.14 -20.01
CA GLN A 78 4.34 -17.23 -19.03
C GLN A 78 3.27 -16.34 -18.39
N LEU A 79 3.47 -16.01 -17.11
CA LEU A 79 2.69 -15.01 -16.40
C LEU A 79 3.59 -14.20 -15.46
N ASP A 80 3.67 -12.89 -15.67
CA ASP A 80 4.46 -11.97 -14.83
C ASP A 80 3.61 -11.28 -13.75
N VAL A 81 2.34 -11.03 -14.05
CA VAL A 81 1.42 -10.27 -13.20
C VAL A 81 0.03 -10.90 -13.23
N LEU A 82 -0.51 -11.22 -12.06
CA LEU A 82 -1.90 -11.60 -11.85
C LEU A 82 -2.61 -10.53 -11.01
N VAL A 83 -3.70 -9.97 -11.54
CA VAL A 83 -4.56 -9.04 -10.80
C VAL A 83 -5.91 -9.70 -10.55
N ASN A 84 -6.17 -10.02 -9.29
CA ASN A 84 -7.45 -10.56 -8.84
C ASN A 84 -8.42 -9.39 -8.58
N ASN A 85 -9.09 -8.94 -9.64
CA ASN A 85 -9.99 -7.79 -9.63
C ASN A 85 -11.47 -8.18 -9.71
N ALA A 86 -11.82 -9.29 -10.37
CA ALA A 86 -13.19 -9.76 -10.46
C ALA A 86 -13.81 -9.93 -9.07
N GLY A 87 -15.06 -9.47 -8.91
CA GLY A 87 -15.75 -9.57 -7.65
C GLY A 87 -17.22 -9.20 -7.74
N LYS A 88 -17.95 -9.55 -6.69
CA LYS A 88 -19.32 -9.11 -6.42
C LYS A 88 -19.28 -8.09 -5.29
N GLY A 89 -19.87 -6.91 -5.51
CA GLY A 89 -20.06 -5.87 -4.52
C GLY A 89 -21.51 -5.79 -4.03
N GLY A 90 -21.82 -4.76 -3.22
CA GLY A 90 -23.16 -4.55 -2.67
C GLY A 90 -23.45 -5.41 -1.44
N GLY A 91 -24.73 -5.66 -1.18
CA GLY A 91 -25.22 -6.49 -0.08
C GLY A 91 -26.13 -5.77 0.91
N ARG A 92 -26.68 -6.52 1.86
CA ARG A 92 -27.61 -6.04 2.90
C ARG A 92 -27.32 -6.73 4.25
N PRO A 93 -27.83 -6.22 5.39
CA PRO A 93 -27.55 -6.80 6.71
C PRO A 93 -27.92 -8.28 6.86
N ASP A 94 -29.07 -8.68 6.34
CA ASP A 94 -29.68 -9.99 6.62
C ASP A 94 -29.56 -10.94 5.41
N GLU A 95 -28.35 -11.10 4.89
CA GLU A 95 -28.03 -12.03 3.81
C GLU A 95 -28.15 -13.49 4.26
N THR A 96 -28.72 -14.34 3.42
CA THR A 96 -28.79 -15.78 3.60
C THR A 96 -27.42 -16.44 3.47
N LEU A 97 -27.26 -17.66 3.98
CA LEU A 97 -26.04 -18.45 3.77
C LEU A 97 -25.74 -18.66 2.27
N GLN A 98 -26.76 -18.81 1.44
CA GLN A 98 -26.58 -18.91 0.00
C GLN A 98 -26.04 -17.61 -0.60
N GLU A 99 -26.51 -16.45 -0.15
CA GLU A 99 -25.95 -15.15 -0.56
C GLU A 99 -24.51 -15.00 -0.09
N LEU A 100 -24.19 -15.41 1.15
CA LEU A 100 -22.83 -15.45 1.69
C LEU A 100 -21.90 -16.29 0.82
N ASP A 101 -22.32 -17.50 0.46
CA ASP A 101 -21.56 -18.42 -0.38
C ASP A 101 -21.26 -17.82 -1.76
N GLN A 102 -22.18 -17.03 -2.33
CA GLN A 102 -21.94 -16.34 -3.60
C GLN A 102 -20.77 -15.35 -3.48
N TYR A 103 -20.68 -14.57 -2.41
CA TYR A 103 -19.55 -13.66 -2.18
C TYR A 103 -18.25 -14.42 -1.94
N TYR A 104 -18.29 -15.48 -1.14
CA TYR A 104 -17.11 -16.31 -0.88
C TYR A 104 -16.59 -16.98 -2.16
N ASN A 105 -17.49 -17.53 -2.99
CA ASN A 105 -17.13 -18.20 -4.23
C ASN A 105 -16.39 -17.25 -5.18
N ILE A 106 -16.94 -16.05 -5.42
CA ILE A 106 -16.34 -15.10 -6.36
C ILE A 106 -15.18 -14.29 -5.77
N ASN A 107 -15.30 -13.74 -4.54
CA ASN A 107 -14.32 -12.79 -4.00
C ASN A 107 -13.13 -13.46 -3.30
N LEU A 108 -13.23 -14.74 -2.92
CA LEU A 108 -12.19 -15.42 -2.13
C LEU A 108 -11.77 -16.77 -2.71
N ARG A 109 -12.71 -17.71 -2.90
CA ARG A 109 -12.41 -19.06 -3.40
C ARG A 109 -11.78 -19.02 -4.80
N SER A 110 -12.37 -18.24 -5.71
CA SER A 110 -11.84 -18.07 -7.07
C SER A 110 -10.41 -17.50 -7.05
N VAL A 111 -10.14 -16.53 -6.16
CA VAL A 111 -8.83 -15.88 -6.01
C VAL A 111 -7.79 -16.90 -5.56
N TYR A 112 -8.11 -17.67 -4.52
CA TYR A 112 -7.21 -18.72 -4.03
C TYR A 112 -6.89 -19.76 -5.11
N GLN A 113 -7.93 -20.23 -5.81
CA GLN A 113 -7.78 -21.18 -6.92
C GLN A 113 -6.87 -20.64 -8.03
N LEU A 114 -7.12 -19.42 -8.50
CA LEU A 114 -6.31 -18.78 -9.54
C LEU A 114 -4.86 -18.60 -9.09
N CYS A 115 -4.64 -18.19 -7.85
CA CYS A 115 -3.29 -18.06 -7.29
C CYS A 115 -2.55 -19.41 -7.31
N LEU A 116 -3.19 -20.50 -6.90
CA LEU A 116 -2.57 -21.84 -6.92
C LEU A 116 -2.21 -22.29 -8.35
N LYS A 117 -3.13 -22.11 -9.31
CA LYS A 117 -2.90 -22.41 -10.72
C LYS A 117 -1.80 -21.55 -11.34
N ALA A 118 -1.72 -20.27 -10.95
CA ALA A 118 -0.74 -19.31 -11.46
C ALA A 118 0.65 -19.46 -10.84
N LYS A 119 0.77 -20.03 -9.62
CA LYS A 119 2.02 -20.13 -8.86
C LYS A 119 3.21 -20.66 -9.70
N PRO A 120 3.11 -21.75 -10.47
CA PRO A 120 4.27 -22.25 -11.22
C PRO A 120 4.80 -21.27 -12.26
N LEU A 121 3.90 -20.51 -12.92
CA LEU A 121 4.29 -19.48 -13.89
C LEU A 121 4.92 -18.27 -13.19
N LEU A 122 4.30 -17.81 -12.10
CA LEU A 122 4.77 -16.65 -11.33
C LEU A 122 6.10 -16.93 -10.63
N GLU A 123 6.33 -18.16 -10.18
CA GLU A 123 7.60 -18.58 -9.57
C GLU A 123 8.74 -18.56 -10.59
N LYS A 124 8.48 -18.94 -11.83
CA LYS A 124 9.43 -18.88 -12.95
C LYS A 124 9.80 -17.44 -13.30
N THR A 125 8.83 -16.52 -13.28
CA THR A 125 9.03 -15.10 -13.64
C THR A 125 9.45 -14.21 -12.48
N LYS A 126 9.36 -14.70 -11.23
CA LYS A 126 9.45 -13.89 -10.01
C LYS A 126 8.41 -12.75 -10.04
N GLY A 127 7.20 -13.14 -10.43
CA GLY A 127 6.09 -12.24 -10.75
C GLY A 127 5.40 -11.59 -9.54
N SER A 128 4.32 -10.85 -9.82
CA SER A 128 3.52 -10.13 -8.83
C SER A 128 2.04 -10.53 -8.87
N ILE A 129 1.42 -10.57 -7.70
CA ILE A 129 -0.01 -10.71 -7.50
C ILE A 129 -0.54 -9.44 -6.84
N VAL A 130 -1.60 -8.87 -7.41
CA VAL A 130 -2.33 -7.75 -6.80
C VAL A 130 -3.78 -8.17 -6.56
N ASN A 131 -4.20 -8.21 -5.30
CA ASN A 131 -5.56 -8.55 -4.90
C ASN A 131 -6.36 -7.26 -4.66
N ILE A 132 -7.47 -7.08 -5.41
CA ILE A 132 -8.34 -5.92 -5.23
C ILE A 132 -9.36 -6.22 -4.13
N SER A 133 -9.05 -5.75 -2.94
CA SER A 133 -9.90 -5.84 -1.77
C SER A 133 -10.84 -4.63 -1.67
N SER A 134 -11.13 -4.14 -0.46
CA SER A 134 -12.01 -3.00 -0.21
C SER A 134 -11.76 -2.44 1.19
N ILE A 135 -12.09 -1.17 1.42
CA ILE A 135 -12.20 -0.63 2.79
C ILE A 135 -13.18 -1.43 3.66
N ASN A 136 -14.13 -2.16 3.06
CA ASN A 136 -15.05 -3.06 3.76
C ASN A 136 -14.37 -4.31 4.36
N GLY A 137 -13.12 -4.61 3.94
CA GLY A 137 -12.29 -5.63 4.61
C GLY A 137 -11.66 -5.13 5.92
N LEU A 138 -11.59 -3.81 6.11
CA LEU A 138 -10.87 -3.18 7.22
C LEU A 138 -11.80 -2.61 8.31
N LYS A 139 -13.06 -2.33 7.99
CA LYS A 139 -14.03 -1.75 8.92
C LYS A 139 -15.46 -2.20 8.61
N PRO A 140 -16.37 -2.19 9.60
CA PRO A 140 -17.71 -2.73 9.41
C PRO A 140 -18.59 -1.85 8.53
N PHE A 141 -19.44 -2.50 7.74
CA PHE A 141 -20.54 -1.90 6.98
C PHE A 141 -21.77 -2.82 7.03
N PRO A 142 -22.96 -2.33 6.64
CA PRO A 142 -24.20 -3.12 6.68
C PRO A 142 -24.20 -4.37 5.78
N ASN A 143 -23.29 -4.51 4.82
CA ASN A 143 -23.21 -5.67 3.93
C ASN A 143 -22.23 -6.74 4.46
N VAL A 144 -22.72 -7.61 5.35
CA VAL A 144 -21.90 -8.54 6.13
C VAL A 144 -21.10 -9.49 5.24
N SER A 145 -21.74 -10.12 4.26
CA SER A 145 -21.09 -11.14 3.41
C SER A 145 -19.95 -10.56 2.58
N TYR A 146 -20.14 -9.34 2.06
CA TYR A 146 -19.10 -8.64 1.33
C TYR A 146 -17.92 -8.28 2.23
N CYS A 147 -18.18 -7.72 3.42
CA CYS A 147 -17.15 -7.38 4.40
C CYS A 147 -16.30 -8.61 4.78
N LEU A 148 -16.96 -9.73 5.11
CA LEU A 148 -16.28 -10.99 5.43
C LEU A 148 -15.41 -11.48 4.28
N SER A 149 -15.95 -11.47 3.05
CA SER A 149 -15.18 -11.92 1.88
C SER A 149 -13.93 -11.08 1.62
N LYS A 150 -14.00 -9.76 1.85
CA LYS A 150 -12.87 -8.83 1.64
C LYS A 150 -11.86 -8.87 2.79
N ALA A 151 -12.31 -9.03 4.04
CA ALA A 151 -11.42 -9.28 5.17
C ALA A 151 -10.68 -10.62 5.01
N GLY A 152 -11.36 -11.66 4.51
CA GLY A 152 -10.75 -12.94 4.16
C GLY A 152 -9.70 -12.79 3.05
N LEU A 153 -9.98 -11.96 2.03
CA LEU A 153 -9.02 -11.68 0.95
C LEU A 153 -7.79 -10.92 1.46
N ASP A 154 -7.94 -10.00 2.40
CA ASP A 154 -6.82 -9.29 3.05
C ASP A 154 -5.92 -10.29 3.80
N MET A 155 -6.51 -11.21 4.57
CA MET A 155 -5.74 -12.24 5.26
C MET A 155 -5.07 -13.23 4.28
N LEU A 156 -5.78 -13.64 3.23
CA LEU A 156 -5.23 -14.50 2.18
C LEU A 156 -4.00 -13.85 1.54
N THR A 157 -4.09 -12.55 1.21
CA THR A 157 -2.99 -11.77 0.65
C THR A 157 -1.75 -11.86 1.55
N ARG A 158 -1.90 -11.63 2.86
CA ARG A 158 -0.80 -11.71 3.83
C ARG A 158 -0.21 -13.12 3.94
N CYS A 159 -1.07 -14.14 3.94
CA CYS A 159 -0.64 -15.54 3.98
C CYS A 159 0.16 -15.92 2.73
N LEU A 160 -0.31 -15.54 1.54
CA LEU A 160 0.40 -15.80 0.29
C LEU A 160 1.70 -15.00 0.20
N ALA A 161 1.73 -13.73 0.61
CA ALA A 161 2.95 -12.94 0.66
C ALA A 161 4.02 -13.60 1.54
N MET A 162 3.64 -14.03 2.74
CA MET A 162 4.53 -14.72 3.68
C MET A 162 5.08 -16.03 3.09
N ASN A 163 4.23 -16.85 2.47
CA ASN A 163 4.64 -18.17 1.98
C ASN A 163 5.36 -18.11 0.62
N TRP A 164 5.03 -17.14 -0.24
CA TRP A 164 5.52 -17.10 -1.62
C TRP A 164 6.57 -16.02 -1.86
N GLY A 165 6.74 -15.07 -0.93
CA GLY A 165 7.86 -14.12 -0.94
C GLY A 165 9.24 -14.81 -1.05
N PRO A 166 9.54 -15.88 -0.27
CA PRO A 166 10.82 -16.58 -0.34
C PRO A 166 11.13 -17.23 -1.70
N ILE A 167 10.11 -17.61 -2.48
CA ILE A 167 10.27 -18.13 -3.85
C ILE A 167 10.22 -17.01 -4.91
N GLY A 168 10.16 -15.75 -4.48
CA GLY A 168 10.25 -14.56 -5.30
C GLY A 168 8.93 -14.09 -5.92
N ILE A 169 7.77 -14.56 -5.44
CA ILE A 169 6.47 -14.04 -5.85
C ILE A 169 6.05 -12.95 -4.87
N ARG A 170 5.78 -11.75 -5.38
CA ARG A 170 5.25 -10.65 -4.57
C ARG A 170 3.73 -10.71 -4.54
N VAL A 171 3.12 -10.46 -3.38
CA VAL A 171 1.67 -10.47 -3.21
C VAL A 171 1.25 -9.25 -2.41
N ASN A 172 0.49 -8.36 -3.03
CA ASN A 172 0.01 -7.12 -2.41
C ASN A 172 -1.51 -7.03 -2.47
N GLY A 173 -2.10 -6.40 -1.46
CA GLY A 173 -3.52 -6.08 -1.40
C GLY A 173 -3.72 -4.60 -1.67
N LEU A 174 -4.76 -4.25 -2.42
CA LEU A 174 -5.20 -2.88 -2.59
C LEU A 174 -6.63 -2.78 -2.05
N ASN A 175 -6.90 -1.82 -1.17
CA ASN A 175 -8.21 -1.65 -0.52
C ASN A 175 -8.86 -0.33 -0.97
N PRO A 176 -9.44 -0.25 -2.18
CA PRO A 176 -10.11 0.97 -2.62
C PRO A 176 -11.27 1.36 -1.70
N GLY A 177 -11.47 2.68 -1.60
CA GLY A 177 -12.67 3.27 -1.05
C GLY A 177 -13.83 3.26 -2.07
N GLN A 178 -14.62 4.34 -2.10
CA GLN A 178 -15.66 4.48 -3.12
C GLN A 178 -15.04 4.90 -4.46
N VAL A 179 -15.13 4.00 -5.43
CA VAL A 179 -14.65 4.20 -6.81
C VAL A 179 -15.84 4.19 -7.75
N ASP A 180 -15.97 5.22 -8.58
CA ASP A 180 -17.06 5.31 -9.57
C ASP A 180 -16.86 4.27 -10.66
N THR A 181 -17.67 3.20 -10.61
CA THR A 181 -17.56 2.05 -11.49
C THR A 181 -18.97 1.57 -11.85
N PRO A 182 -19.13 0.88 -13.00
CA PRO A 182 -20.43 0.33 -13.41
C PRO A 182 -21.10 -0.55 -12.34
N ILE A 183 -20.33 -1.19 -11.46
CA ILE A 183 -20.85 -2.05 -10.38
C ILE A 183 -21.81 -1.29 -9.46
N TRP A 184 -21.64 0.02 -9.26
CA TRP A 184 -22.53 0.84 -8.44
C TRP A 184 -23.86 1.10 -9.14
N HIS A 185 -23.81 1.37 -10.44
CA HIS A 185 -24.98 1.66 -11.26
C HIS A 185 -25.84 0.41 -11.49
N GLU A 186 -25.20 -0.77 -11.56
CA GLU A 186 -25.89 -2.06 -11.75
C GLU A 186 -26.44 -2.66 -10.45
N SER A 187 -25.90 -2.29 -9.28
CA SER A 187 -26.28 -2.86 -7.98
C SER A 187 -27.21 -1.98 -7.14
N THR A 188 -27.51 -0.76 -7.60
CA THR A 188 -28.35 0.20 -6.88
C THR A 188 -29.73 0.34 -7.51
N THR A 189 -30.76 0.52 -6.67
CA THR A 189 -32.11 0.92 -7.10
C THR A 189 -32.31 2.43 -7.05
N MET A 190 -31.22 3.19 -6.87
CA MET A 190 -31.24 4.65 -6.75
C MET A 190 -31.49 5.33 -8.10
N THR A 191 -32.22 6.43 -8.08
CA THR A 191 -32.39 7.30 -9.25
C THR A 191 -31.08 8.03 -9.58
N SER A 192 -30.95 8.55 -10.81
CA SER A 192 -29.78 9.35 -11.21
C SER A 192 -29.51 10.54 -10.28
N GLN A 193 -30.57 11.19 -9.77
CA GLN A 193 -30.46 12.29 -8.81
C GLN A 193 -29.92 11.80 -7.46
N GLN A 194 -30.42 10.67 -6.95
CA GLN A 194 -29.93 10.08 -5.70
C GLN A 194 -28.47 9.63 -5.82
N ILE A 195 -28.08 9.07 -6.97
CA ILE A 195 -26.69 8.71 -7.27
C ILE A 195 -25.81 9.97 -7.25
N HIS A 196 -26.23 11.05 -7.89
CA HIS A 196 -25.51 12.33 -7.89
C HIS A 196 -25.32 12.91 -6.49
N ASP A 197 -26.38 12.93 -5.67
CA ASP A 197 -26.32 13.48 -4.32
C ASP A 197 -25.49 12.61 -3.37
N MET A 198 -25.59 11.28 -3.48
CA MET A 198 -24.71 10.34 -2.79
C MET A 198 -23.25 10.64 -3.12
N TRP A 199 -22.97 10.81 -4.40
CA TRP A 199 -21.64 11.05 -4.91
C TRP A 199 -21.03 12.37 -4.43
N LYS A 200 -21.81 13.46 -4.38
CA LYS A 200 -21.41 14.70 -3.69
C LYS A 200 -21.08 14.47 -2.23
N ALA A 201 -21.90 13.69 -1.52
CA ALA A 201 -21.66 13.38 -0.11
C ALA A 201 -20.39 12.53 0.08
N VAL A 202 -20.10 11.62 -0.84
CA VAL A 202 -18.87 10.83 -0.86
C VAL A 202 -17.66 11.73 -1.09
N ASP A 203 -17.70 12.60 -2.11
CA ASP A 203 -16.60 13.52 -2.44
C ASP A 203 -16.24 14.39 -1.21
N MET A 204 -17.25 14.87 -0.48
CA MET A 204 -17.06 15.66 0.73
C MET A 204 -16.42 14.88 1.90
N LYS A 205 -16.50 13.54 1.92
CA LYS A 205 -15.87 12.69 2.95
C LYS A 205 -14.40 12.42 2.68
N TYR A 206 -13.94 12.49 1.43
CA TYR A 206 -12.53 12.30 1.09
C TYR A 206 -11.73 13.60 1.30
N PRO A 207 -10.54 13.55 1.92
CA PRO A 207 -9.70 14.73 2.11
C PRO A 207 -9.36 15.47 0.81
N VAL A 208 -9.19 14.72 -0.29
CA VAL A 208 -8.93 15.25 -1.64
C VAL A 208 -10.18 15.75 -2.36
N ARG A 209 -11.33 15.78 -1.68
CA ARG A 209 -12.63 16.30 -2.16
C ARG A 209 -13.14 15.69 -3.46
N ARG A 210 -12.81 14.41 -3.68
CA ARG A 210 -13.30 13.60 -4.79
C ARG A 210 -13.29 12.12 -4.44
N ARG A 211 -14.18 11.35 -5.04
CA ARG A 211 -14.14 9.89 -5.11
C ARG A 211 -12.94 9.39 -5.93
N GLY A 212 -12.70 8.09 -5.85
CA GLY A 212 -11.76 7.41 -6.74
C GLY A 212 -12.39 7.15 -8.11
N TYR A 213 -11.54 7.10 -9.13
CA TYR A 213 -11.89 6.64 -10.48
C TYR A 213 -11.09 5.37 -10.82
N PRO A 214 -11.56 4.54 -11.77
CA PRO A 214 -10.85 3.35 -12.22
C PRO A 214 -9.37 3.59 -12.55
N GLU A 215 -9.04 4.76 -13.11
CA GLU A 215 -7.69 5.17 -13.49
C GLU A 215 -6.78 5.37 -12.27
N ASP A 216 -7.32 5.87 -11.15
CA ASP A 216 -6.55 5.99 -9.90
C ASP A 216 -6.10 4.60 -9.41
N ILE A 217 -7.00 3.63 -9.52
CA ILE A 217 -6.75 2.25 -9.08
C ILE A 217 -5.81 1.54 -10.07
N ALA A 218 -5.99 1.74 -11.37
CA ALA A 218 -5.11 1.20 -12.41
C ALA A 218 -3.66 1.65 -12.22
N LYS A 219 -3.43 2.93 -11.89
CA LYS A 219 -2.08 3.46 -11.58
C LYS A 219 -1.48 2.83 -10.34
N ALA A 220 -2.27 2.63 -9.28
CA ALA A 220 -1.81 1.92 -8.09
C ALA A 220 -1.46 0.46 -8.37
N ILE A 221 -2.27 -0.24 -9.18
CA ILE A 221 -1.99 -1.60 -9.64
C ILE A 221 -0.69 -1.64 -10.47
N ALA A 222 -0.49 -0.68 -11.37
CA ALA A 222 0.73 -0.57 -12.17
C ALA A 222 1.97 -0.46 -11.29
N PHE A 223 1.93 0.40 -10.27
CA PHE A 223 3.00 0.50 -9.28
C PHE A 223 3.23 -0.83 -8.54
N LEU A 224 2.19 -1.46 -7.97
CA LEU A 224 2.27 -2.72 -7.22
C LEU A 224 2.70 -3.94 -8.08
N ALA A 225 2.43 -3.89 -9.38
CA ALA A 225 2.87 -4.89 -10.33
C ALA A 225 4.32 -4.67 -10.79
N SER A 226 4.76 -3.42 -10.89
CA SER A 226 6.10 -3.05 -11.36
C SER A 226 7.21 -3.51 -10.40
N LYS A 227 8.46 -3.39 -10.84
CA LYS A 227 9.63 -3.63 -9.97
C LYS A 227 9.78 -2.55 -8.89
N ASP A 228 9.17 -1.38 -9.06
CA ASP A 228 9.28 -0.25 -8.11
C ASP A 228 8.60 -0.55 -6.78
N SER A 229 7.64 -1.48 -6.76
CA SER A 229 7.05 -2.05 -5.55
C SER A 229 7.77 -3.30 -5.06
N GLY A 230 9.02 -3.52 -5.49
CA GLY A 230 9.82 -4.70 -5.14
C GLY A 230 10.11 -4.84 -3.64
N PHE A 231 9.85 -3.80 -2.82
CA PHE A 231 10.36 -3.75 -1.45
C PHE A 231 9.54 -3.00 -0.37
N ILE A 232 8.46 -2.27 -0.67
CA ILE A 232 7.71 -1.35 0.23
C ILE A 232 7.72 -1.79 1.73
N THR A 233 8.57 -1.31 2.65
CA THR A 233 8.68 0.05 3.22
C THR A 233 10.08 0.33 3.83
N VAL A 234 10.67 1.51 3.59
CA VAL A 234 11.82 2.10 4.31
C VAL A 234 11.31 3.16 5.29
N VAL A 235 11.54 2.94 6.57
CA VAL A 235 11.06 3.81 7.66
C VAL A 235 12.24 4.46 8.37
N LEU A 236 12.30 5.79 8.35
CA LEU A 236 13.17 6.55 9.23
C LEU A 236 12.44 6.85 10.54
N VAL A 237 12.97 6.35 11.66
CA VAL A 237 12.51 6.76 13.00
C VAL A 237 13.61 7.56 13.67
N THR A 238 13.41 8.87 13.82
CA THR A 238 14.40 9.75 14.46
C THR A 238 14.39 9.58 15.98
N GLY A 239 15.56 9.64 16.62
CA GLY A 239 15.69 9.35 18.06
C GLY A 239 15.27 7.93 18.43
N SER A 240 15.53 6.96 17.55
CA SER A 240 15.14 5.56 17.71
C SER A 240 16.05 4.75 18.61
N SER A 241 17.14 5.32 19.10
CA SER A 241 18.04 4.65 20.04
C SER A 241 17.49 4.52 21.48
N SER A 242 16.25 4.96 21.76
CA SER A 242 15.61 4.77 23.07
C SER A 242 14.12 5.12 23.08
N GLY A 243 13.36 4.57 24.03
CA GLY A 243 12.04 5.06 24.44
C GLY A 243 10.97 4.91 23.36
N ILE A 244 10.22 5.99 23.08
CA ILE A 244 9.14 5.98 22.06
C ILE A 244 9.70 5.65 20.68
N GLY A 245 10.85 6.22 20.33
CA GLY A 245 11.49 6.00 19.04
C GLY A 245 11.94 4.55 18.86
N GLU A 246 12.54 3.96 19.89
CA GLU A 246 12.93 2.54 19.91
C GLU A 246 11.73 1.62 19.73
N THR A 247 10.68 1.80 20.54
CA THR A 247 9.46 0.98 20.46
C THR A 247 8.82 1.07 19.07
N THR A 248 8.82 2.27 18.49
CA THR A 248 8.30 2.52 17.14
C THR A 248 9.16 1.83 16.08
N ALA A 249 10.49 1.94 16.17
CA ALA A 249 11.42 1.26 15.28
C ALA A 249 11.28 -0.27 15.34
N LEU A 250 11.14 -0.84 16.53
CA LEU A 250 10.93 -2.27 16.74
C LEU A 250 9.60 -2.74 16.14
N LEU A 251 8.52 -1.96 16.30
CA LEU A 251 7.23 -2.27 15.70
C LEU A 251 7.31 -2.30 14.17
N PHE A 252 7.89 -1.27 13.54
CA PHE A 252 8.08 -1.25 12.09
C PHE A 252 8.96 -2.40 11.60
N ALA A 253 10.04 -2.73 12.33
CA ALA A 253 10.89 -3.88 12.00
C ALA A 253 10.11 -5.20 12.08
N LYS A 254 9.29 -5.41 13.12
CA LYS A 254 8.41 -6.57 13.28
C LYS A 254 7.38 -6.69 12.16
N LEU A 255 6.93 -5.56 11.62
CA LEU A 255 6.03 -5.49 10.46
C LEU A 255 6.75 -5.69 9.12
N GLY A 256 8.07 -5.88 9.12
CA GLY A 256 8.86 -6.19 7.92
C GLY A 256 9.48 -5.00 7.21
N ALA A 257 9.44 -3.80 7.81
CA ALA A 257 10.08 -2.62 7.22
C ALA A 257 11.62 -2.66 7.31
N LYS A 258 12.29 -2.04 6.33
CA LYS A 258 13.69 -1.61 6.45
C LYS A 258 13.74 -0.38 7.34
N VAL A 259 14.20 -0.55 8.56
CA VAL A 259 14.25 0.55 9.54
C VAL A 259 15.60 1.25 9.46
N VAL A 260 15.58 2.58 9.50
CA VAL A 260 16.74 3.42 9.75
C VAL A 260 16.73 3.80 11.23
N VAL A 261 17.70 3.25 11.98
CA VAL A 261 17.89 3.53 13.40
C VAL A 261 18.93 4.63 13.55
N THR A 262 18.58 5.69 14.27
CA THR A 262 19.43 6.86 14.48
C THR A 262 19.40 7.36 15.90
N GLY A 263 20.55 7.83 16.36
CA GLY A 263 20.74 8.42 17.69
C GLY A 263 22.16 9.00 17.83
N ARG A 264 22.45 9.57 18.99
CA ARG A 264 23.79 10.13 19.30
C ARG A 264 24.73 9.13 19.95
N ASP A 265 24.16 8.08 20.57
CA ASP A 265 24.89 7.04 21.27
C ASP A 265 25.02 5.81 20.36
N ALA A 266 26.25 5.49 19.98
CA ALA A 266 26.55 4.41 19.04
C ALA A 266 26.13 3.03 19.59
N ASN A 267 26.35 2.77 20.88
CA ASN A 267 26.02 1.48 21.48
C ASN A 267 24.51 1.25 21.48
N ARG A 268 23.73 2.28 21.83
CA ARG A 268 22.27 2.19 21.80
C ARG A 268 21.72 2.03 20.38
N VAL A 269 22.31 2.72 19.40
CA VAL A 269 21.94 2.56 17.99
C VAL A 269 22.20 1.12 17.55
N ASP A 270 23.35 0.56 17.92
CA ASP A 270 23.70 -0.83 17.60
C ASP A 270 22.75 -1.83 18.28
N ASP A 271 22.45 -1.65 19.56
CA ASP A 271 21.54 -2.53 20.31
C ASP A 271 20.13 -2.55 19.70
N VAL A 272 19.55 -1.38 19.44
CA VAL A 272 18.22 -1.29 18.81
C VAL A 272 18.25 -1.85 17.40
N ALA A 273 19.30 -1.58 16.62
CA ALA A 273 19.42 -2.12 15.28
C ALA A 273 19.54 -3.66 15.28
N ASN A 274 20.29 -4.23 16.21
CA ASN A 274 20.38 -5.67 16.41
C ASN A 274 19.02 -6.26 16.79
N GLN A 275 18.27 -5.62 17.69
CA GLN A 275 16.93 -6.05 18.04
C GLN A 275 15.98 -6.00 16.84
N CYS A 276 15.95 -4.89 16.10
CA CYS A 276 15.18 -4.73 14.87
C CYS A 276 15.52 -5.84 13.85
N TYR A 277 16.80 -6.15 13.67
CA TYR A 277 17.25 -7.25 12.81
C TYR A 277 16.72 -8.59 13.33
N GLN A 278 16.78 -8.84 14.64
CA GLN A 278 16.34 -10.11 15.21
C GLN A 278 14.83 -10.34 15.10
N ILE A 279 14.02 -9.30 15.28
CA ILE A 279 12.55 -9.42 15.22
C ILE A 279 11.98 -9.27 13.80
N SER A 280 12.79 -8.81 12.85
CA SER A 280 12.35 -8.65 11.47
C SER A 280 12.10 -10.01 10.83
N PRO A 281 10.91 -10.25 10.25
CA PRO A 281 10.59 -11.53 9.60
C PRO A 281 11.50 -11.82 8.41
N ASN A 282 12.09 -10.78 7.83
CA ASN A 282 12.90 -10.87 6.62
C ASN A 282 14.41 -10.67 6.87
N LYS A 283 14.81 -10.47 8.14
CA LYS A 283 16.21 -10.24 8.57
C LYS A 283 16.93 -9.21 7.67
N PHE A 284 16.26 -8.12 7.30
CA PHE A 284 16.88 -7.09 6.49
C PHE A 284 17.98 -6.37 7.29
N THR A 285 19.06 -5.99 6.61
CA THR A 285 20.07 -5.11 7.20
C THR A 285 19.40 -3.82 7.67
N VAL A 286 19.51 -3.55 8.98
CA VAL A 286 19.02 -2.30 9.56
C VAL A 286 20.05 -1.21 9.28
N LEU A 287 19.61 -0.08 8.73
CA LEU A 287 20.52 1.03 8.45
C LEU A 287 20.76 1.80 9.74
N LYS A 288 22.02 1.95 10.12
CA LYS A 288 22.42 2.60 11.36
C LYS A 288 23.03 3.95 11.05
N PHE A 289 22.65 4.96 11.80
CA PHE A 289 23.25 6.29 11.71
C PHE A 289 23.51 6.86 13.11
N VAL A 290 24.74 7.30 13.36
CA VAL A 290 25.11 7.95 14.61
C VAL A 290 25.40 9.42 14.31
N GLY A 291 24.63 10.32 14.90
CA GLY A 291 24.77 11.76 14.66
C GLY A 291 23.76 12.60 15.45
N ASP A 292 24.06 13.89 15.64
CA ASP A 292 23.13 14.84 16.25
C ASP A 292 22.28 15.50 15.16
N LEU A 293 21.02 15.10 15.05
CA LEU A 293 20.10 15.62 14.04
C LEU A 293 19.72 17.10 14.27
N GLY A 294 20.17 17.72 15.36
CA GLY A 294 20.13 19.17 15.51
C GLY A 294 21.17 19.92 14.67
N GLU A 295 22.15 19.22 14.07
CA GLU A 295 23.15 19.76 13.15
C GLU A 295 22.77 19.47 11.69
N ASP A 296 22.92 20.47 10.81
CA ASP A 296 22.48 20.36 9.42
C ASP A 296 23.31 19.34 8.63
N GLU A 297 24.61 19.27 8.89
CA GLU A 297 25.53 18.33 8.26
C GLU A 297 25.18 16.88 8.63
N SER A 298 24.68 16.65 9.85
CA SER A 298 24.23 15.32 10.28
C SER A 298 22.95 14.91 9.57
N VAL A 299 22.01 15.83 9.36
CA VAL A 299 20.80 15.55 8.57
C VAL A 299 21.15 15.27 7.12
N ASP A 300 22.07 16.04 6.54
CA ASP A 300 22.53 15.82 5.16
C ASP A 300 23.23 14.47 5.01
N ALA A 301 24.14 14.12 5.93
CA ALA A 301 24.82 12.82 5.94
C ALA A 301 23.85 11.63 6.12
N LEU A 302 22.83 11.78 6.97
CA LEU A 302 21.78 10.76 7.14
C LEU A 302 21.02 10.55 5.83
N MET A 303 20.63 11.64 5.17
CA MET A 303 19.86 11.57 3.92
C MET A 303 20.70 10.99 2.79
N ASP A 304 21.96 11.41 2.65
CA ASP A 304 22.90 10.84 1.69
C ASP A 304 23.10 9.34 1.92
N LEU A 305 23.17 8.91 3.19
CA LEU A 305 23.27 7.49 3.52
C LEU A 305 22.02 6.71 3.13
N ILE A 306 20.82 7.26 3.35
CA ILE A 306 19.55 6.66 2.94
C ILE A 306 19.46 6.58 1.41
N VAL A 307 19.82 7.66 0.70
CA VAL A 307 19.86 7.70 -0.76
C VAL A 307 20.82 6.65 -1.30
N LYS A 308 22.04 6.59 -0.75
CA LYS A 308 23.08 5.63 -1.17
C LYS A 308 22.67 4.18 -0.92
N THR A 309 22.01 3.90 0.19
CA THR A 309 21.70 2.51 0.61
C THR A 309 20.39 2.02 0.02
N TYR A 310 19.36 2.86 0.05
CA TYR A 310 17.99 2.48 -0.31
C TYR A 310 17.43 3.26 -1.48
N ASN A 311 17.94 4.47 -1.73
CA ASN A 311 17.40 5.40 -2.73
C ASN A 311 15.87 5.60 -2.61
N GLN A 312 15.35 5.45 -1.38
CA GLN A 312 13.93 5.40 -1.07
C GLN A 312 13.71 5.75 0.40
N LEU A 313 12.63 6.48 0.68
CA LEU A 313 12.14 6.74 2.03
C LEU A 313 10.62 6.86 1.98
N ASP A 314 9.90 6.00 2.71
CA ASP A 314 8.45 5.88 2.62
C ASP A 314 7.73 6.45 3.85
N VAL A 315 8.38 6.41 5.02
CA VAL A 315 7.84 6.98 6.26
C VAL A 315 8.95 7.71 7.02
N VAL A 316 8.65 8.92 7.46
CA VAL A 316 9.49 9.67 8.42
C VAL A 316 8.72 9.84 9.72
N VAL A 317 9.25 9.28 10.80
CA VAL A 317 8.78 9.52 12.16
C VAL A 317 9.73 10.51 12.84
N ASN A 318 9.29 11.77 12.93
CA ASN A 318 9.97 12.84 13.64
C ASN A 318 9.69 12.71 15.14
N ASN A 319 10.57 11.99 15.82
CA ASN A 319 10.50 11.68 17.25
C ASN A 319 11.75 12.12 18.03
N ALA A 320 12.86 12.41 17.35
CA ALA A 320 14.06 12.94 18.01
C ALA A 320 13.68 14.18 18.84
N GLY A 321 14.10 14.17 20.10
CA GLY A 321 13.86 15.28 21.00
C GLY A 321 14.78 15.27 22.20
N ARG A 322 15.05 16.45 22.73
CA ARG A 322 15.72 16.66 24.01
C ARG A 322 14.70 17.02 25.07
N GLY A 323 14.89 16.46 26.27
CA GLY A 323 14.20 16.88 27.48
C GLY A 323 14.90 18.09 28.12
N ILE A 324 14.40 18.52 29.27
CA ILE A 324 14.89 19.69 29.98
C ILE A 324 16.16 19.33 30.77
N ASP A 325 17.21 20.13 30.59
CA ASP A 325 18.32 20.18 31.54
C ASP A 325 18.05 21.29 32.57
N ARG A 326 18.00 20.92 33.86
CA ARG A 326 17.72 21.88 34.95
C ARG A 326 18.95 22.69 35.36
N ASN A 327 20.12 22.37 34.84
CA ASN A 327 21.40 22.99 35.19
C ASN A 327 21.88 24.04 34.18
N GLU A 328 21.15 24.24 33.08
CA GLU A 328 21.53 25.16 32.02
C GLU A 328 20.82 26.52 32.13
N THR A 329 21.44 27.57 31.59
CA THR A 329 20.82 28.89 31.51
C THR A 329 19.60 28.85 30.59
N LEU A 330 18.50 29.50 31.00
CA LEU A 330 17.20 29.47 30.32
C LEU A 330 17.28 29.67 28.80
N MET A 331 18.10 30.62 28.33
CA MET A 331 18.16 30.96 26.91
C MET A 331 18.98 29.96 26.08
N LYS A 332 20.07 29.43 26.63
CA LYS A 332 20.84 28.34 25.99
C LYS A 332 19.98 27.08 25.87
N SER A 333 19.27 26.71 26.95
CA SER A 333 18.34 25.57 26.91
C SER A 333 17.20 25.78 25.93
N PHE A 334 16.71 27.03 25.77
CA PHE A 334 15.71 27.35 24.77
C PHE A 334 16.23 27.08 23.36
N ASP A 335 17.38 27.63 22.99
CA ASP A 335 17.93 27.47 21.64
C ASP A 335 18.25 26.00 21.34
N ASP A 336 18.87 25.28 22.27
CA ASP A 336 19.18 23.85 22.11
C ASP A 336 17.91 22.98 22.01
N LEU A 337 16.86 23.30 22.76
CA LEU A 337 15.57 22.61 22.66
C LEU A 337 14.89 22.88 21.33
N HIS A 338 14.86 24.11 20.82
CA HIS A 338 14.20 24.41 19.54
C HIS A 338 15.02 23.90 18.35
N ARG A 339 16.35 23.91 18.46
CA ARG A 339 17.25 23.33 17.47
C ARG A 339 16.93 21.86 17.23
N VAL A 340 16.75 21.07 18.28
CA VAL A 340 16.44 19.64 18.15
C VAL A 340 14.94 19.38 17.99
N ASN A 341 14.07 19.97 18.81
CA ASN A 341 12.66 19.60 18.86
C ASN A 341 11.80 20.23 17.76
N LEU A 342 12.30 21.26 17.05
CA LEU A 342 11.53 22.00 16.04
C LEU A 342 12.30 22.18 14.73
N ARG A 343 13.50 22.78 14.77
CA ARG A 343 14.30 23.07 13.57
C ARG A 343 14.71 21.79 12.85
N SER A 344 15.15 20.76 13.58
CA SER A 344 15.50 19.47 12.98
C SER A 344 14.33 18.84 12.23
N ILE A 345 13.11 18.91 12.79
CA ILE A 345 11.89 18.37 12.17
C ILE A 345 11.66 19.01 10.81
N TYR A 346 11.68 20.34 10.75
CA TYR A 346 11.53 21.07 9.50
C TYR A 346 12.60 20.68 8.48
N ARG A 347 13.86 20.61 8.92
CA ARG A 347 14.99 20.30 8.03
C ARG A 347 14.93 18.86 7.49
N ILE A 348 14.60 17.90 8.34
CA ILE A 348 14.43 16.49 7.96
C ILE A 348 13.29 16.36 6.95
N CYS A 349 12.16 17.03 7.17
CA CYS A 349 11.05 17.04 6.20
C CYS A 349 11.48 17.63 4.85
N LEU A 350 12.18 18.77 4.86
CA LEU A 350 12.64 19.42 3.63
C LEU A 350 13.59 18.52 2.82
N LYS A 351 14.50 17.82 3.52
CA LYS A 351 15.47 16.92 2.87
C LYS A 351 14.88 15.57 2.46
N ALA A 352 13.91 15.07 3.21
CA ALA A 352 13.18 13.85 2.88
C ALA A 352 12.17 14.06 1.74
N GLN A 353 11.72 15.29 1.49
CA GLN A 353 10.66 15.62 0.54
C GLN A 353 10.85 14.97 -0.85
N PRO A 354 12.03 15.03 -1.52
CA PRO A 354 12.18 14.41 -2.83
C PRO A 354 11.94 12.91 -2.81
N LEU A 355 12.42 12.21 -1.77
CA LEU A 355 12.22 10.77 -1.61
C LEU A 355 10.76 10.43 -1.27
N LEU A 356 10.11 11.26 -0.43
CA LEU A 356 8.71 11.10 -0.05
C LEU A 356 7.76 11.40 -1.22
N GLU A 357 8.11 12.31 -2.13
CA GLU A 357 7.33 12.60 -3.33
C GLU A 357 7.35 11.45 -4.34
N ILE A 358 8.49 10.77 -4.43
CA ILE A 358 8.66 9.55 -5.24
C ILE A 358 7.83 8.42 -4.65
N SER A 359 7.96 8.17 -3.35
CA SER A 359 7.27 7.07 -2.67
C SER A 359 5.79 7.33 -2.36
N LYS A 360 5.33 8.58 -2.49
CA LYS A 360 4.07 9.06 -1.90
C LYS A 360 3.99 8.79 -0.39
N GLY A 361 5.13 8.99 0.27
CA GLY A 361 5.35 8.67 1.67
C GLY A 361 4.68 9.62 2.66
N VAL A 362 4.74 9.24 3.94
CA VAL A 362 4.05 9.94 5.04
C VAL A 362 5.06 10.49 6.06
N VAL A 363 4.77 11.68 6.59
CA VAL A 363 5.48 12.28 7.73
C VAL A 363 4.60 12.18 8.98
N ILE A 364 5.17 11.67 10.08
CA ILE A 364 4.55 11.59 11.39
C ILE A 364 5.39 12.42 12.36
N ASN A 365 4.81 13.50 12.89
CA ASN A 365 5.45 14.33 13.91
C ASN A 365 4.98 13.93 15.29
N ASN A 366 5.90 13.49 16.15
CA ASN A 366 5.63 13.19 17.54
C ASN A 366 5.89 14.43 18.42
N SER A 367 4.89 14.86 19.17
CA SER A 367 5.00 15.99 20.11
C SER A 367 4.57 15.60 21.52
N SER A 368 4.75 16.51 22.47
CA SER A 368 4.43 16.32 23.89
C SER A 368 3.13 17.02 24.26
N ILE A 369 2.42 16.50 25.26
CA ILE A 369 1.31 17.20 25.93
C ILE A 369 1.72 18.59 26.44
N CYS A 370 3.02 18.80 26.70
CA CYS A 370 3.58 20.10 27.07
C CYS A 370 3.42 21.19 26.00
N GLY A 371 3.16 20.83 24.74
CA GLY A 371 2.80 21.79 23.68
C GLY A 371 1.35 22.26 23.74
N LEU A 372 0.47 21.49 24.40
CA LEU A 372 -0.95 21.79 24.54
C LEU A 372 -1.32 22.31 25.93
N LYS A 373 -0.57 21.88 26.96
CA LYS A 373 -0.78 22.26 28.35
C LYS A 373 0.50 22.91 28.89
N PRO A 374 0.43 24.15 29.40
CA PRO A 374 1.60 24.83 29.96
C PRO A 374 2.01 24.18 31.28
N PHE A 375 3.31 24.02 31.46
CA PHE A 375 3.94 23.65 32.71
C PHE A 375 4.98 24.74 33.05
N PRO A 376 4.75 25.59 34.07
CA PRO A 376 5.57 26.77 34.35
C PRO A 376 7.07 26.47 34.50
N GLU A 377 7.39 25.34 35.13
CA GLU A 377 8.77 24.86 35.36
C GLU A 377 9.49 24.40 34.07
N MET A 378 8.78 24.38 32.94
CA MET A 378 9.20 23.73 31.69
C MET A 378 8.98 24.62 30.46
N LEU A 379 9.00 25.94 30.64
CA LEU A 379 8.60 26.91 29.62
C LEU A 379 9.28 26.68 28.26
N ALA A 380 10.62 26.59 28.23
CA ALA A 380 11.38 26.38 26.99
C ALA A 380 11.07 25.05 26.30
N TYR A 381 10.73 24.01 27.07
CA TYR A 381 10.34 22.71 26.52
C TYR A 381 8.91 22.73 25.99
N CYS A 382 7.98 23.36 26.73
CA CYS A 382 6.61 23.61 26.28
C CYS A 382 6.58 24.33 24.93
N THR A 383 7.35 25.42 24.78
CA THR A 383 7.39 26.17 23.51
C THR A 383 8.02 25.38 22.37
N SER A 384 8.99 24.50 22.67
CA SER A 384 9.61 23.64 21.65
C SER A 384 8.70 22.51 21.15
N LYS A 385 7.56 22.28 21.82
CA LYS A 385 6.59 21.20 21.53
C LYS A 385 5.20 21.71 21.14
N ALA A 386 4.90 22.99 21.36
CA ALA A 386 3.72 23.65 20.83
C ALA A 386 3.80 23.73 19.31
#